data_AF-A0A9D8T0A0-F1
#
_entry.id   AF-A0A9D8T0A0-F1
#
_cell.length_a   1.000
_cell.length_b   1.000
_cell.length_c   1.000
_cell.angle_alpha   90.00
_cell.angle_beta   90.00
_cell.angle_gamma   90.00
#
_symmetry.space_group_name_H-M   'P 1'
#
loop_
_entity.id
_entity.type
_entity.pdbx_description
1 polymer ?
#
loop_
_entity_poly.entity_id
_entity_poly.type
_entity_poly.pdbx_seq_one_letter_code
_entity_poly.pdbx_strand_id
1 'polypeptide(L)'
;IADQDMRFYITAPAKTYCNKDGILLAVNAKAQATENTDPITLCHQNRKAKKSKLSSQAYLTQEMKLANSSMKMAELAAHQIFSIRETRLALLHGELENYPSDGEGFKKFLQELNNMEQQYLELFIGSRQEEVYQCYVQFVPNKDSNHEVVCRFSSQSGLLDKNDLSGRPIYCLIESNRQNIVQTPDSISIRGKKRSEIIKKEEPAGLYYYQPEMVSISLKDGQQTLWKKDMMLAQMGQLLRLKSSKDMSVVLDAESGAIISR
;
A
#
# COMPACT_ATOMS: atom_id res chain seq x y z
N ILE A 1 6.75 -17.72 6.11
CA ILE A 1 6.77 -19.13 6.56
C ILE A 1 7.09 -19.09 8.04
N ALA A 2 6.09 -19.37 8.89
CA ALA A 2 6.30 -19.53 10.33
C ALA A 2 7.24 -20.72 10.55
N ASP A 3 8.18 -20.54 11.46
CA ASP A 3 9.23 -21.48 11.85
C ASP A 3 8.69 -22.92 11.96
N GLN A 4 9.25 -23.85 11.16
CA GLN A 4 8.78 -25.23 11.05
C GLN A 4 8.92 -26.01 12.37
N ASP A 5 9.71 -25.51 13.32
CA ASP A 5 9.97 -26.14 14.62
C ASP A 5 9.18 -25.54 15.81
N MET A 6 8.40 -24.47 15.62
CA MET A 6 7.91 -23.66 16.77
C MET A 6 6.39 -23.47 16.77
N ARG A 7 5.64 -24.58 16.93
CA ARG A 7 4.28 -24.50 17.50
C ARG A 7 4.41 -24.35 19.01
N PHE A 8 4.15 -23.16 19.53
CA PHE A 8 4.10 -22.93 20.98
C PHE A 8 3.00 -23.83 21.57
N TYR A 9 3.36 -24.80 22.40
CA TYR A 9 2.41 -25.61 23.15
C TYR A 9 2.34 -25.10 24.59
N ILE A 10 1.12 -24.91 25.09
CA ILE A 10 0.88 -24.51 26.48
C ILE A 10 0.71 -25.79 27.28
N THR A 11 1.64 -26.07 28.20
CA THR A 11 1.61 -27.28 29.04
C THR A 11 0.80 -27.08 30.34
N ALA A 12 0.28 -25.87 30.59
CA ALA A 12 -0.43 -25.51 31.82
C ALA A 12 -1.95 -25.30 31.58
N PRO A 13 -2.81 -25.49 32.61
CA PRO A 13 -4.25 -25.25 32.50
C PRO A 13 -4.54 -23.73 32.50
N ALA A 14 -4.28 -23.07 31.37
CA ALA A 14 -4.55 -21.65 31.18
C ALA A 14 -5.66 -21.45 30.14
N LYS A 15 -6.56 -20.48 30.38
CA LYS A 15 -7.60 -20.11 29.40
C LYS A 15 -6.98 -19.14 28.39
N THR A 16 -6.83 -19.53 27.13
CA THR A 16 -6.27 -18.65 26.11
C THR A 16 -7.31 -18.22 25.09
N TYR A 17 -7.19 -16.99 24.62
CA TYR A 17 -7.98 -16.44 23.52
C TYR A 17 -7.04 -16.07 22.38
N CYS A 18 -7.32 -16.57 21.18
CA CYS A 18 -6.57 -16.28 19.97
C CYS A 18 -7.48 -15.71 18.88
N ASN A 19 -6.92 -14.96 17.94
CA ASN A 19 -7.63 -14.50 16.74
C ASN A 19 -7.77 -15.62 15.69
N LYS A 20 -8.53 -15.37 14.62
CA LYS A 20 -8.73 -16.26 13.46
C LYS A 20 -7.39 -16.71 12.83
N ASP A 21 -6.38 -15.85 12.87
CA ASP A 21 -5.03 -16.13 12.37
C ASP A 21 -4.14 -16.92 13.35
N GLY A 22 -4.67 -17.32 14.51
CA GLY A 22 -3.93 -18.08 15.53
C GLY A 22 -3.01 -17.23 16.41
N ILE A 23 -3.07 -15.90 16.33
CA ILE A 23 -2.31 -14.97 17.18
C ILE A 23 -2.94 -14.92 18.59
N LEU A 24 -2.12 -15.06 19.63
CA LEU A 24 -2.55 -15.01 21.03
C LEU A 24 -2.93 -13.58 21.46
N LEU A 25 -4.18 -13.39 21.91
CA LEU A 25 -4.72 -12.11 22.36
C LEU A 25 -4.78 -12.01 23.89
N ALA A 26 -5.07 -13.12 24.59
CA ALA A 26 -5.11 -13.10 26.05
C ALA A 26 -4.84 -14.48 26.68
N VAL A 27 -4.32 -14.42 27.90
CA VAL A 27 -4.15 -15.56 28.81
C VAL A 27 -4.88 -15.24 30.11
N ASN A 28 -5.82 -16.10 30.52
CA ASN A 28 -6.69 -15.98 31.68
C ASN A 28 -7.55 -14.69 31.74
N ALA A 29 -7.63 -13.92 30.66
CA ALA A 29 -8.45 -12.72 30.51
C ALA A 29 -9.37 -12.83 29.28
N LYS A 30 -10.46 -12.05 29.23
CA LYS A 30 -11.29 -11.93 28.03
C LYS A 30 -10.68 -10.88 27.10
N ALA A 31 -10.36 -11.24 25.86
CA ALA A 31 -9.94 -10.30 24.83
C ALA A 31 -11.10 -9.96 23.89
N GLN A 32 -11.16 -8.71 23.43
CA GLN A 32 -11.99 -8.32 22.29
C GLN A 32 -11.23 -8.70 21.03
N ALA A 33 -11.89 -9.40 20.10
CA ALA A 33 -11.30 -9.69 18.81
C ALA A 33 -11.19 -8.38 18.03
N THR A 34 -9.97 -7.88 17.81
CA THR A 34 -9.72 -6.84 16.81
C THR A 34 -9.84 -7.48 15.44
N GLU A 35 -11.04 -7.39 14.86
CA GLU A 35 -11.29 -7.73 13.46
C GLU A 35 -10.78 -6.59 12.57
N ASN A 36 -9.47 -6.45 12.42
CA ASN A 36 -8.92 -5.56 11.40
C ASN A 36 -7.66 -6.16 10.81
N THR A 37 -7.82 -6.99 9.79
CA THR A 37 -6.86 -7.07 8.70
C THR A 37 -7.61 -7.59 7.49
N ASP A 38 -7.99 -6.69 6.59
CA ASP A 38 -8.27 -7.11 5.22
C ASP A 38 -7.04 -7.89 4.73
N PRO A 39 -7.20 -9.07 4.11
CA PRO A 39 -6.07 -9.85 3.64
C PRO A 39 -5.29 -8.99 2.64
N ILE A 40 -4.08 -8.57 3.04
CA ILE A 40 -3.16 -7.81 2.20
C ILE A 40 -2.80 -8.72 1.03
N THR A 41 -3.52 -8.56 -0.06
CA THR A 41 -3.23 -9.28 -1.29
C THR A 41 -1.93 -8.68 -1.83
N LEU A 42 -0.84 -9.45 -1.71
CA LEU A 42 0.44 -9.16 -2.36
C LEU A 42 0.20 -8.73 -3.80
N CYS A 43 0.99 -7.75 -4.26
CA CYS A 43 0.95 -7.17 -5.59
C CYS A 43 0.95 -8.22 -6.72
N HIS A 44 -0.21 -8.79 -6.98
CA HIS A 44 -0.57 -9.17 -8.33
C HIS A 44 -0.91 -7.84 -8.98
N GLN A 45 -0.31 -7.58 -10.13
CA GLN A 45 -0.66 -6.48 -11.01
C GLN A 45 -2.14 -6.62 -11.36
N ASN A 46 -3.04 -6.23 -10.45
CA ASN A 46 -4.47 -6.20 -10.70
C ASN A 46 -4.71 -4.91 -11.47
N ARG A 47 -4.33 -5.03 -12.74
CA ARG A 47 -4.52 -4.09 -13.84
C ARG A 47 -6.01 -3.85 -14.00
N LYS A 48 -6.55 -2.95 -13.20
CA LYS A 48 -7.76 -2.23 -13.57
C LYS A 48 -7.40 -0.77 -13.73
N ALA A 49 -6.61 -0.52 -14.77
CA ALA A 49 -6.52 0.81 -15.36
C ALA A 49 -7.95 1.24 -15.70
N LYS A 50 -8.40 2.35 -15.12
CA LYS A 50 -9.49 3.13 -15.72
C LYS A 50 -8.93 3.64 -17.04
N LYS A 51 -9.15 2.90 -18.14
CA LYS A 51 -8.88 3.41 -19.48
C LYS A 51 -9.56 4.77 -19.56
N SER A 52 -8.79 5.84 -19.74
CA SER A 52 -9.34 7.14 -20.12
C SER A 52 -10.15 6.91 -21.38
N LYS A 53 -11.47 7.07 -21.30
CA LYS A 53 -12.43 6.69 -22.35
C LYS A 53 -12.30 7.49 -23.64
N LEU A 54 -11.43 8.49 -23.70
CA LEU A 54 -11.23 9.30 -24.89
C LEU A 54 -10.28 8.57 -25.83
N SER A 55 -10.85 7.71 -26.67
CA SER A 55 -10.19 7.34 -27.93
C SER A 55 -10.52 8.42 -28.93
N SER A 56 -9.50 9.10 -29.47
CA SER A 56 -9.61 10.09 -30.54
C SER A 56 -10.31 9.57 -31.81
N GLN A 57 -10.51 8.25 -31.91
CA GLN A 57 -11.24 7.61 -33.01
C GLN A 57 -12.76 7.72 -32.90
N ALA A 58 -13.30 8.10 -31.73
CA ALA A 58 -14.75 8.06 -31.49
C ALA A 58 -15.52 9.08 -32.34
N TYR A 59 -14.98 10.29 -32.55
CA TYR A 59 -15.66 11.34 -33.31
C TYR A 59 -15.22 11.44 -34.78
N LEU A 60 -14.45 10.49 -35.32
CA LEU A 60 -14.06 10.52 -36.73
C LEU A 60 -15.28 10.38 -37.65
N THR A 61 -15.45 11.36 -38.54
CA THR A 61 -16.49 11.35 -39.58
C THR A 61 -16.23 10.29 -40.64
N GLN A 62 -17.25 9.94 -41.43
CA GLN A 62 -17.11 8.98 -42.51
C GLN A 62 -16.07 9.41 -43.55
N GLU A 63 -16.03 10.71 -43.89
CA GLU A 63 -15.04 11.27 -44.81
C GLU A 63 -13.61 11.15 -44.26
N MET A 64 -13.41 11.41 -42.97
CA MET A 64 -12.10 11.23 -42.32
C MET A 64 -11.66 9.77 -42.31
N LYS A 65 -12.59 8.83 -42.10
CA LYS A 65 -12.31 7.39 -42.15
C LYS A 65 -11.95 6.90 -43.56
N LEU A 66 -12.46 7.56 -44.59
CA LEU A 66 -12.18 7.27 -46.00
C LEU A 66 -11.02 8.11 -46.58
N ALA A 67 -10.44 9.01 -45.79
CA ALA A 67 -9.37 9.88 -46.26
C ALA A 67 -8.10 9.07 -46.58
N ASN A 68 -7.68 9.10 -47.85
CA ASN A 68 -6.52 8.37 -48.33
C ASN A 68 -5.17 9.04 -48.00
N SER A 69 -5.18 10.26 -47.45
CA SER A 69 -3.97 11.05 -47.17
C SER A 69 -4.05 11.77 -45.84
N SER A 70 -2.91 11.87 -45.13
CA SER A 70 -2.78 12.59 -43.87
C SER A 70 -3.08 14.08 -44.01
N MET A 71 -2.73 14.70 -45.14
CA MET A 71 -3.03 16.10 -45.43
C MET A 71 -4.53 16.34 -45.49
N LYS A 72 -5.28 15.44 -46.17
CA LYS A 72 -6.73 15.58 -46.28
C LYS A 72 -7.42 15.33 -44.93
N MET A 73 -6.91 14.38 -44.16
CA MET A 73 -7.39 14.14 -42.79
C MET A 73 -7.17 15.36 -41.89
N ALA A 74 -6.00 16.00 -41.96
CA ALA A 74 -5.69 17.22 -41.22
C ALA A 74 -6.59 18.39 -41.63
N GLU A 75 -6.84 18.59 -42.93
CA GLU A 75 -7.75 19.61 -43.44
C GLU A 75 -9.17 19.43 -42.87
N LEU A 76 -9.71 18.21 -42.96
CA LEU A 76 -11.03 17.89 -42.42
C LEU A 76 -11.08 18.07 -40.90
N ALA A 77 -10.03 17.67 -40.17
CA ALA A 77 -9.98 17.80 -38.71
C ALA A 77 -9.93 19.27 -38.28
N ALA A 78 -9.14 20.09 -38.97
CA ALA A 78 -9.08 21.53 -38.75
C ALA A 78 -10.44 22.19 -39.00
N HIS A 79 -11.14 21.81 -40.08
CA HIS A 79 -12.48 22.30 -40.37
C HIS A 79 -13.46 21.99 -39.23
N GLN A 80 -13.43 20.77 -38.67
CA GLN A 80 -14.27 20.41 -37.53
C GLN A 80 -13.96 21.23 -36.28
N ILE A 81 -12.68 21.48 -35.98
CA ILE A 81 -12.28 22.35 -34.86
C ILE A 81 -12.85 23.77 -35.02
N PHE A 82 -12.70 24.36 -36.21
CA PHE A 82 -13.25 25.70 -36.46
C PHE A 82 -14.77 25.73 -36.37
N SER A 83 -15.46 24.74 -36.94
CA SER A 83 -16.92 24.63 -36.84
C SER A 83 -17.41 24.51 -35.39
N ILE A 84 -16.71 23.75 -34.54
CA ILE A 84 -17.04 23.66 -33.11
C ILE A 84 -16.84 25.01 -32.41
N ARG A 85 -15.76 25.74 -32.74
CA ARG A 85 -15.49 27.07 -32.16
C ARG A 85 -16.51 28.11 -32.60
N GLU A 86 -16.91 28.10 -33.86
CA GLU A 86 -17.99 28.95 -34.39
C GLU A 86 -19.31 28.65 -33.67
N THR A 87 -19.65 27.37 -33.53
CA THR A 87 -20.85 26.95 -32.78
C THR A 87 -20.80 27.45 -31.33
N ARG A 88 -19.64 27.39 -30.67
CA ARG A 88 -19.46 27.92 -29.31
C ARG A 88 -19.66 29.43 -29.27
N LEU A 89 -19.15 30.18 -30.24
CA LEU A 89 -19.36 31.63 -30.32
C LEU A 89 -20.83 31.97 -30.56
N ALA A 90 -21.50 31.28 -31.48
CA ALA A 90 -22.93 31.44 -31.74
C ALA A 90 -23.78 31.16 -30.48
N LEU A 91 -23.43 30.13 -29.70
CA LEU A 91 -24.06 29.84 -28.41
C LEU A 91 -23.87 30.99 -27.40
N LEU A 92 -22.68 31.59 -27.35
CA LEU A 92 -22.40 32.71 -26.46
C LEU A 92 -23.14 33.99 -26.88
N HIS A 93 -23.29 34.20 -28.19
CA HIS A 93 -24.00 35.36 -28.75
C HIS A 93 -25.52 35.24 -28.69
N GLY A 94 -26.06 34.09 -28.31
CA GLY A 94 -27.51 33.90 -28.22
C GLY A 94 -28.16 33.58 -29.58
N GLU A 95 -27.37 33.30 -30.62
CA GLU A 95 -27.85 33.22 -32.02
C GLU A 95 -28.49 31.87 -32.39
N LEU A 96 -28.36 30.84 -31.55
CA LEU A 96 -28.91 29.52 -31.84
C LEU A 96 -30.37 29.43 -31.42
N GLU A 97 -31.26 29.09 -32.37
CA GLU A 97 -32.71 29.00 -32.10
C GLU A 97 -33.07 27.79 -31.20
N ASN A 98 -32.19 26.79 -31.10
CA ASN A 98 -32.43 25.51 -30.42
C ASN A 98 -31.53 25.35 -29.18
N TYR A 99 -31.87 26.02 -28.09
CA TYR A 99 -31.27 25.73 -26.79
C TYR A 99 -31.90 24.48 -26.18
N PRO A 100 -31.11 23.54 -25.63
CA PRO A 100 -31.66 22.56 -24.71
C PRO A 100 -32.27 23.33 -23.53
N SER A 101 -33.57 23.16 -23.32
CA SER A 101 -34.36 23.96 -22.38
C SER A 101 -34.02 23.69 -20.90
N ASP A 102 -33.19 22.69 -20.64
CA ASP A 102 -32.73 22.25 -19.31
C ASP A 102 -31.25 22.61 -19.08
N GLY A 103 -30.95 23.21 -17.93
CA GLY A 103 -29.60 23.64 -17.55
C GLY A 103 -28.61 22.49 -17.40
N GLU A 104 -29.05 21.30 -16.98
CA GLU A 104 -28.18 20.12 -16.95
C GLU A 104 -27.89 19.58 -18.36
N GLY A 105 -28.90 19.58 -19.23
CA GLY A 105 -28.77 19.24 -20.64
C GLY A 105 -27.78 20.15 -21.36
N PHE A 106 -27.87 21.46 -21.12
CA PHE A 106 -26.93 22.44 -21.68
C PHE A 106 -25.50 22.20 -21.21
N LYS A 107 -25.29 21.91 -19.92
CA LYS A 107 -23.96 21.60 -19.38
C LYS A 107 -23.35 20.36 -20.04
N LYS A 108 -24.13 19.29 -20.23
CA LYS A 108 -23.68 18.08 -20.94
C LYS A 108 -23.35 18.37 -22.40
N PHE A 109 -24.19 19.14 -23.08
CA PHE A 109 -23.94 19.55 -24.47
C PHE A 109 -22.63 20.33 -24.62
N LEU A 110 -22.36 21.29 -23.73
CA LEU A 110 -21.09 22.01 -23.70
C LEU A 110 -19.90 21.08 -23.40
N GLN A 111 -20.06 20.12 -22.50
CA GLN A 111 -19.04 19.11 -22.22
C GLN A 111 -18.75 18.24 -23.44
N GLU A 112 -19.78 17.81 -24.19
CA GLU A 112 -19.61 17.06 -25.43
C GLU A 112 -18.89 17.88 -26.52
N LEU A 113 -19.23 19.16 -26.70
CA LEU A 113 -18.50 20.05 -27.62
C LEU A 113 -17.01 20.16 -27.25
N ASN A 114 -16.71 20.31 -25.96
CA ASN A 114 -15.33 20.37 -25.48
C ASN A 114 -14.59 19.04 -25.69
N ASN A 115 -15.25 17.91 -25.42
CA ASN A 115 -14.69 16.58 -25.66
C ASN A 115 -14.39 16.36 -27.15
N MET A 116 -15.29 16.78 -28.04
CA MET A 116 -15.09 16.69 -29.49
C MET A 116 -13.93 17.56 -29.95
N GLU A 117 -13.86 18.84 -29.54
CA GLU A 117 -12.74 19.73 -29.90
C GLU A 117 -11.41 19.14 -29.42
N GLN A 118 -11.36 18.64 -28.18
CA GLN A 118 -10.15 18.05 -27.63
C GLN A 118 -9.70 16.81 -28.42
N GLN A 119 -10.62 15.92 -28.82
CA GLN A 119 -10.26 14.75 -29.62
C GLN A 119 -9.71 15.12 -31.01
N TYR A 120 -10.27 16.14 -31.66
CA TYR A 120 -9.72 16.61 -32.93
C TYR A 120 -8.36 17.29 -32.75
N LEU A 121 -8.16 18.05 -31.66
CA LEU A 121 -6.86 18.64 -31.34
C LEU A 121 -5.80 17.56 -31.06
N GLU A 122 -6.15 16.47 -30.37
CA GLU A 122 -5.27 15.33 -30.10
C GLU A 122 -4.72 14.68 -31.38
N LEU A 123 -5.42 14.81 -32.53
CA LEU A 123 -4.88 14.35 -33.82
C LEU A 123 -3.66 15.18 -34.28
N PHE A 124 -3.52 16.41 -33.79
CA PHE A 124 -2.40 17.30 -34.12
C PHE A 124 -1.31 17.29 -33.06
N ILE A 125 -1.69 17.37 -31.77
CA ILE A 125 -0.72 17.50 -30.66
C ILE A 125 -0.34 16.16 -30.03
N GLY A 126 -1.02 15.08 -30.41
CA GLY A 126 -0.93 13.78 -29.74
C GLY A 126 -1.80 13.71 -28.48
N SER A 127 -1.99 12.51 -27.95
CA SER A 127 -2.72 12.29 -26.70
C SER A 127 -1.76 11.95 -25.55
N ARG A 128 -2.12 12.38 -24.33
CA ARG A 128 -1.42 12.02 -23.09
C ARG A 128 -2.36 11.22 -22.21
N GLN A 129 -1.97 9.98 -21.91
CA GLN A 129 -2.69 9.13 -20.96
C GLN A 129 -1.89 9.05 -19.66
N GLU A 130 -2.58 9.25 -18.54
CA GLU A 130 -2.00 9.07 -17.20
C GLU A 130 -2.70 7.89 -16.54
N GLU A 131 -1.90 6.91 -16.12
CA GLU A 131 -2.40 5.73 -15.41
C GLU A 131 -1.80 5.72 -14.01
N VAL A 132 -2.68 5.64 -13.01
CA VAL A 132 -2.28 5.55 -11.61
C VAL A 132 -2.36 4.09 -11.18
N TYR A 133 -1.22 3.56 -10.71
CA TYR A 133 -1.08 2.19 -10.23
C TYR A 133 -0.92 2.18 -8.71
N GLN A 134 -1.68 1.32 -8.03
CA GLN A 134 -1.51 1.03 -6.61
C GLN A 134 -0.93 -0.38 -6.45
N CYS A 135 0.16 -0.49 -5.72
CA CYS A 135 0.85 -1.76 -5.48
C CYS A 135 1.19 -1.91 -4.00
N TYR A 136 1.08 -3.13 -3.49
CA TYR A 136 1.38 -3.48 -2.11
C TYR A 136 2.64 -4.34 -2.05
N VAL A 137 3.63 -3.91 -1.27
CA VAL A 137 4.85 -4.68 -1.04
C VAL A 137 4.87 -5.13 0.41
N GLN A 138 5.11 -6.43 0.63
CA GLN A 138 5.25 -6.98 1.97
C GLN A 138 6.72 -6.98 2.37
N PHE A 139 6.99 -6.47 3.56
CA PHE A 139 8.32 -6.46 4.15
C PHE A 139 8.25 -6.99 5.57
N VAL A 140 9.15 -7.91 5.91
CA VAL A 140 9.23 -8.50 7.25
C VAL A 140 10.56 -8.08 7.88
N PRO A 141 10.55 -7.20 8.90
CA PRO A 141 11.78 -6.70 9.50
C PRO A 141 12.45 -7.76 10.37
N ASN A 142 13.76 -7.96 10.18
CA ASN A 142 14.62 -8.76 11.05
C ASN A 142 15.60 -7.87 11.82
N LYS A 143 16.17 -8.38 12.93
CA LYS A 143 17.08 -7.60 13.82
C LYS A 143 18.34 -7.06 13.12
N ASP A 144 18.72 -7.65 11.99
CA ASP A 144 19.86 -7.26 11.17
C ASP A 144 19.44 -6.47 9.91
N SER A 145 18.14 -6.36 9.63
CA SER A 145 17.57 -5.67 8.45
C SER A 145 17.38 -4.17 8.70
N ASN A 146 18.40 -3.47 9.22
CA ASN A 146 18.31 -2.02 9.44
C ASN A 146 18.32 -1.23 8.12
N HIS A 147 18.80 -1.84 7.03
CA HIS A 147 18.90 -1.23 5.72
C HIS A 147 18.71 -2.30 4.63
N GLU A 148 17.47 -2.48 4.19
CA GLU A 148 17.11 -3.53 3.23
C GLU A 148 16.37 -2.94 2.01
N VAL A 149 16.63 -3.51 0.84
CA VAL A 149 15.87 -3.18 -0.38
C VAL A 149 14.52 -3.86 -0.31
N VAL A 150 13.44 -3.07 -0.29
CA VAL A 150 12.06 -3.58 -0.23
C VAL A 150 11.47 -3.78 -1.62
N CYS A 151 11.76 -2.85 -2.53
CA CYS A 151 11.34 -2.91 -3.92
C CYS A 151 12.30 -2.09 -4.78
N ARG A 152 12.12 -2.16 -6.09
CA ARG A 152 12.85 -1.34 -7.05
C ARG A 152 11.89 -0.55 -7.92
N PHE A 153 12.34 0.59 -8.45
CA PHE A 153 11.54 1.43 -9.33
C PHE A 153 12.27 1.72 -10.64
N SER A 154 11.59 1.47 -11.75
CA SER A 154 12.02 1.80 -13.10
C SER A 154 11.08 2.84 -13.70
N SER A 155 11.63 3.84 -14.38
CA SER A 155 10.81 4.85 -15.07
C SER A 155 9.97 4.27 -16.21
N GLN A 156 10.36 3.12 -16.75
CA GLN A 156 9.64 2.46 -17.85
C GLN A 156 8.65 1.40 -17.35
N SER A 157 9.07 0.59 -16.39
CA SER A 157 8.29 -0.57 -15.91
C SER A 157 7.56 -0.33 -14.59
N GLY A 158 7.79 0.82 -13.95
CA GLY A 158 7.20 1.17 -12.65
C GLY A 158 7.82 0.39 -11.50
N LEU A 159 6.98 -0.13 -10.61
CA LEU A 159 7.40 -0.86 -9.42
C LEU A 159 7.81 -2.30 -9.76
N LEU A 160 9.00 -2.68 -9.33
CA LEU A 160 9.65 -3.97 -9.53
C LEU A 160 9.92 -4.65 -8.19
N ASP A 161 10.08 -5.98 -8.26
CA ASP A 161 10.45 -6.79 -7.09
C ASP A 161 11.89 -6.49 -6.63
N LYS A 162 12.19 -6.80 -5.37
CA LYS A 162 13.52 -6.69 -4.73
C LYS A 162 14.63 -7.33 -5.56
N ASN A 163 14.33 -8.41 -6.28
CA ASN A 163 15.33 -9.20 -6.99
C ASN A 163 15.67 -8.68 -8.40
N ASP A 164 14.79 -7.89 -9.03
CA ASP A 164 14.99 -7.40 -10.40
C ASP A 164 15.96 -6.23 -10.42
N LEU A 165 17.17 -6.41 -10.95
CA LEU A 165 18.25 -5.39 -10.93
C LEU A 165 18.06 -4.25 -11.94
N SER A 166 16.98 -4.26 -12.73
CA SER A 166 16.73 -3.29 -13.79
C SER A 166 16.22 -1.93 -13.29
N GLY A 167 15.89 -1.82 -12.00
CA GLY A 167 15.35 -0.61 -11.37
C GLY A 167 16.21 -0.06 -10.24
N ARG A 168 15.95 1.21 -9.89
CA ARG A 168 16.59 1.89 -8.77
C ARG A 168 16.06 1.33 -7.44
N PRO A 169 16.92 0.97 -6.47
CA PRO A 169 16.49 0.38 -5.21
C PRO A 169 15.81 1.40 -4.30
N ILE A 170 14.65 1.01 -3.77
CA ILE A 170 13.97 1.70 -2.67
C ILE A 170 14.33 0.96 -1.39
N TYR A 171 14.96 1.68 -0.48
CA TYR A 171 15.43 1.17 0.79
C TYR A 171 14.41 1.42 1.89
N CYS A 172 14.21 0.43 2.75
CA CYS A 172 13.58 0.60 4.04
C CYS A 172 14.68 0.66 5.09
N LEU A 173 14.72 1.77 5.81
CA LEU A 173 15.58 1.96 6.97
C LEU A 173 14.76 1.86 8.24
N ILE A 174 15.31 1.11 9.18
CA ILE A 174 14.73 0.87 10.50
C ILE A 174 15.71 1.41 11.53
N GLU A 175 15.33 2.50 12.17
CA GLU A 175 16.11 3.15 13.22
C GLU A 175 15.47 2.87 14.59
N SER A 176 16.09 1.96 15.33
CA SER A 176 15.70 1.61 16.70
C SER A 176 16.31 2.58 17.71
N ASN A 177 15.50 3.13 18.61
CA ASN A 177 16.00 3.94 19.73
C ASN A 177 16.47 3.03 20.89
N ARG A 178 17.58 2.32 20.67
CA ARG A 178 18.13 1.32 21.60
C ARG A 178 18.61 1.89 22.93
N GLN A 179 18.58 3.21 23.11
CA GLN A 179 19.14 3.89 24.29
C GLN A 179 18.29 3.74 25.56
N ASN A 180 17.06 3.22 25.46
CA ASN A 180 16.16 3.05 26.61
C ASN A 180 15.78 1.59 26.90
N ILE A 181 16.60 0.61 26.51
CA ILE A 181 16.39 -0.77 26.98
C ILE A 181 17.05 -0.90 28.36
N VAL A 182 16.29 -0.58 29.40
CA VAL A 182 16.66 -0.92 30.78
C VAL A 182 16.79 -2.45 30.82
N GLN A 183 18.01 -2.95 31.02
CA GLN A 183 18.24 -4.37 31.26
C GLN A 183 17.54 -4.73 32.58
N THR A 184 16.32 -5.21 32.47
CA THR A 184 15.58 -5.72 33.61
C THR A 184 16.14 -7.11 33.98
N PRO A 185 16.11 -7.49 35.26
CA PRO A 185 16.64 -8.79 35.71
C PRO A 185 15.94 -9.99 35.04
N ASP A 186 14.74 -9.79 34.50
CA ASP A 186 13.96 -10.83 33.81
C ASP A 186 14.25 -10.90 32.29
N SER A 187 15.25 -10.15 31.82
CA SER A 187 15.60 -10.06 30.42
C SER A 187 16.53 -11.19 29.97
N ILE A 188 16.17 -11.89 28.89
CA ILE A 188 16.90 -13.09 28.44
C ILE A 188 17.79 -12.74 27.26
N SER A 189 19.09 -12.89 27.44
CA SER A 189 20.05 -12.76 26.34
C SER A 189 20.06 -14.05 25.50
N ILE A 190 19.60 -13.96 24.25
CA ILE A 190 19.59 -15.08 23.28
C ILE A 190 20.87 -15.09 22.42
N ARG A 191 21.94 -14.41 22.84
CA ARG A 191 23.18 -14.36 22.05
C ARG A 191 23.96 -15.66 22.24
N GLY A 192 23.99 -16.51 21.21
CA GLY A 192 24.91 -17.66 21.10
C GLY A 192 24.44 -19.00 21.68
N LYS A 193 23.19 -19.12 22.15
CA LYS A 193 22.62 -20.41 22.60
C LYS A 193 21.38 -20.74 21.77
N LYS A 194 21.18 -22.03 21.43
CA LYS A 194 19.94 -22.45 20.77
C LYS A 194 18.78 -22.12 21.70
N ARG A 195 17.72 -21.53 21.16
CA ARG A 195 16.53 -21.08 21.92
C ARG A 195 15.90 -22.21 22.74
N SER A 196 16.01 -23.45 22.25
CA SER A 196 15.61 -24.69 22.91
C SER A 196 16.50 -25.12 24.10
N GLU A 197 17.76 -24.66 24.18
CA GLU A 197 18.66 -24.95 25.31
C GLU A 197 18.39 -24.03 26.50
N ILE A 198 17.89 -22.81 26.27
CA ILE A 198 17.49 -21.88 27.33
C ILE A 198 16.27 -22.42 28.09
N ILE A 199 15.37 -23.11 27.39
CA ILE A 199 14.12 -23.67 27.94
C ILE A 199 14.36 -24.96 28.74
N LYS A 200 15.51 -25.62 28.57
CA LYS A 200 15.85 -26.91 29.23
C LYS A 200 16.49 -26.77 30.61
N LYS A 201 16.83 -25.56 31.06
CA LYS A 201 17.27 -25.34 32.46
C LYS A 201 16.05 -25.16 33.35
N GLU A 202 15.99 -25.98 34.39
CA GLU A 202 14.91 -26.15 35.39
C GLU A 202 14.54 -24.85 36.13
N GLU A 203 13.85 -23.94 35.46
CA GLU A 203 13.16 -22.83 36.10
C GLU A 203 11.70 -22.75 35.64
N PRO A 204 10.77 -22.44 36.56
CA PRO A 204 9.37 -22.82 36.44
C PRO A 204 8.62 -22.11 35.30
N ALA A 205 7.51 -22.72 34.90
CA ALA A 205 6.55 -22.22 33.92
C ALA A 205 6.38 -20.68 33.95
N GLY A 206 6.31 -20.06 32.77
CA GLY A 206 6.12 -18.62 32.60
C GLY A 206 5.82 -18.28 31.15
N LEU A 207 5.21 -17.11 30.92
CA LEU A 207 4.90 -16.64 29.58
C LEU A 207 6.10 -15.86 29.02
N TYR A 208 6.64 -16.31 27.89
CA TYR A 208 7.67 -15.57 27.17
C TYR A 208 7.02 -14.65 26.13
N TYR A 209 7.42 -13.38 26.14
CA TYR A 209 6.90 -12.40 25.19
C TYR A 209 8.02 -11.45 24.76
N TYR A 210 7.87 -10.87 23.58
CA TYR A 210 8.73 -9.79 23.13
C TYR A 210 8.15 -8.47 23.61
N GLN A 211 8.92 -7.71 24.37
CA GLN A 211 8.57 -6.31 24.64
C GLN A 211 8.91 -5.50 23.38
N PRO A 212 7.92 -4.92 22.67
CA PRO A 212 8.18 -4.21 21.44
C PRO A 212 8.94 -2.91 21.69
N GLU A 213 9.77 -2.53 20.71
CA GLU A 213 10.55 -1.29 20.73
C GLU A 213 9.89 -0.24 19.83
N MET A 214 9.96 1.04 20.24
CA MET A 214 9.59 2.16 19.38
C MET A 214 10.68 2.37 18.33
N VAL A 215 10.30 2.30 17.06
CA VAL A 215 11.21 2.32 15.92
C VAL A 215 10.71 3.30 14.87
N SER A 216 11.62 4.07 14.29
CA SER A 216 11.33 4.91 13.14
C SER A 216 11.61 4.14 11.85
N ILE A 217 10.56 3.93 11.04
CA ILE A 217 10.67 3.29 9.73
C ILE A 217 10.67 4.39 8.68
N SER A 218 11.66 4.39 7.79
CA SER A 218 11.71 5.33 6.66
C SER A 218 11.96 4.62 5.33
N LEU A 219 11.21 5.03 4.31
CA LEU A 219 11.41 4.59 2.93
C LEU A 219 12.22 5.65 2.19
N LYS A 220 13.35 5.25 1.61
CA LYS A 220 14.26 6.14 0.88
C LYS A 220 14.47 5.68 -0.56
N ASP A 221 14.46 6.64 -1.47
CA ASP A 221 14.91 6.48 -2.85
C ASP A 221 16.17 7.35 -3.02
N GLY A 222 17.34 6.71 -2.98
CA GLY A 222 18.62 7.40 -2.90
C GLY A 222 18.72 8.31 -1.68
N GLN A 223 18.81 9.63 -1.90
CA GLN A 223 18.87 10.64 -0.84
C GLN A 223 17.49 11.14 -0.38
N GLN A 224 16.44 10.90 -1.17
CA GLN A 224 15.10 11.40 -0.88
C GLN A 224 14.37 10.45 0.08
N THR A 225 13.78 11.00 1.14
CA THR A 225 12.88 10.24 2.02
C THR A 225 11.46 10.37 1.49
N LEU A 226 10.88 9.24 1.06
CA LEU A 226 9.53 9.17 0.51
C LEU A 226 8.48 9.14 1.62
N TRP A 227 8.80 8.44 2.72
CA TRP A 227 7.87 8.23 3.82
C TRP A 227 8.65 7.96 5.11
N LYS A 228 8.08 8.39 6.24
CA LYS A 228 8.62 8.13 7.58
C LYS A 228 7.46 7.98 8.57
N LYS A 229 7.52 6.97 9.42
CA LYS A 229 6.56 6.75 10.51
C LYS A 229 7.21 6.03 11.67
N ASP A 230 6.80 6.40 12.87
CA ASP A 230 7.21 5.74 14.10
C ASP A 230 6.16 4.69 14.49
N MET A 231 6.62 3.49 14.84
CA MET A 231 5.75 2.36 15.20
C MET A 231 6.46 1.42 16.20
N MET A 232 5.65 0.68 16.97
CA MET A 232 6.15 -0.38 17.86
C MET A 232 6.39 -1.66 17.08
N LEU A 233 7.59 -2.22 17.15
CA LEU A 233 7.95 -3.50 16.51
C LEU A 233 8.45 -4.52 17.54
N ALA A 234 7.74 -5.65 17.68
CA ALA A 234 8.15 -6.77 18.53
C ALA A 234 9.46 -7.41 18.07
N GLN A 235 9.73 -7.46 16.77
CA GLN A 235 10.94 -8.08 16.20
C GLN A 235 12.22 -7.37 16.62
N MET A 236 12.17 -6.05 16.86
CA MET A 236 13.31 -5.27 17.33
C MET A 236 13.47 -5.33 18.86
N GLY A 237 12.41 -5.74 19.55
CA GLY A 237 12.34 -5.84 20.99
C GLY A 237 13.20 -6.91 21.67
N GLN A 238 13.12 -6.92 22.99
CA GLN A 238 13.79 -7.90 23.85
C GLN A 238 12.82 -9.01 24.27
N LEU A 239 13.34 -10.24 24.37
CA LEU A 239 12.58 -11.34 24.93
C LEU A 239 12.59 -11.23 26.46
N LEU A 240 11.39 -11.07 27.03
CA LEU A 240 11.16 -11.05 28.47
C LEU A 240 10.39 -12.29 28.89
N ARG A 241 10.57 -12.64 30.16
CA ARG A 241 9.80 -13.69 30.83
C ARG A 241 8.86 -13.07 31.85
N LEU A 242 7.58 -13.41 31.76
CA LEU A 242 6.61 -13.14 32.80
C LEU A 242 6.54 -14.35 33.73
N LYS A 243 6.83 -14.13 35.02
CA LYS A 243 6.78 -15.18 36.05
C LYS A 243 5.34 -15.67 36.21
N SER A 244 5.15 -16.98 36.31
CA SER A 244 3.81 -17.56 36.54
C SER A 244 3.34 -17.26 37.96
N SER A 245 2.13 -16.70 38.07
CA SER A 245 1.38 -16.51 39.31
C SER A 245 -0.05 -17.01 39.11
N LYS A 246 -0.72 -17.43 40.18
CA LYS A 246 -2.08 -18.01 40.13
C LYS A 246 -3.12 -17.01 39.62
N ASP A 247 -2.92 -15.72 39.88
CA ASP A 247 -3.83 -14.64 39.49
C ASP A 247 -3.38 -13.90 38.22
N MET A 248 -2.41 -14.45 37.47
CA MET A 248 -1.87 -13.78 36.29
C MET A 248 -2.87 -13.82 35.14
N SER A 249 -3.34 -12.63 34.75
CA SER A 249 -4.21 -12.41 33.60
C SER A 249 -3.53 -11.42 32.66
N VAL A 250 -3.26 -11.80 31.41
CA VAL A 250 -2.51 -10.95 30.46
C VAL A 250 -3.35 -10.72 29.22
N VAL A 251 -3.40 -9.47 28.78
CA VAL A 251 -3.97 -9.07 27.49
C VAL A 251 -2.84 -8.52 26.62
N LEU A 252 -2.74 -9.05 25.41
CA LEU A 252 -1.74 -8.69 24.40
C LEU A 252 -2.40 -7.91 23.28
N ASP A 253 -1.67 -6.94 22.75
CA ASP A 253 -2.01 -6.28 21.51
C ASP A 253 -1.63 -7.16 20.31
N ALA A 254 -2.55 -7.28 19.35
CA ALA A 254 -2.34 -8.11 18.15
C ALA A 254 -1.34 -7.47 17.17
N GLU A 255 -1.31 -6.13 17.10
CA GLU A 255 -0.50 -5.39 16.13
C GLU A 255 0.94 -5.21 16.63
N SER A 256 1.11 -4.70 17.85
CA SER A 256 2.43 -4.44 18.42
C SER A 256 3.04 -5.62 19.18
N GLY A 257 2.21 -6.57 19.65
CA GLY A 257 2.64 -7.62 20.58
C GLY A 257 2.89 -7.12 22.01
N ALA A 258 2.56 -5.86 22.32
CA ALA A 258 2.73 -5.29 23.65
C ALA A 258 1.74 -5.90 24.66
N ILE A 259 2.12 -5.93 25.93
CA ILE A 259 1.18 -6.21 27.02
C ILE A 259 0.36 -4.94 27.28
N ILE A 260 -0.96 -5.04 27.11
CA ILE A 260 -1.91 -3.95 27.39
C ILE A 260 -2.27 -3.94 28.88
N SER A 261 -2.51 -5.13 29.45
CA SER A 261 -2.93 -5.29 30.85
C SER A 261 -2.36 -6.58 31.44
N ARG A 262 -1.99 -6.53 32.73
CA ARG A 262 -1.45 -7.64 33.53
C ARG A 262 -2.02 -7.64 34.94
#